data_AF-A0A8S3UYK2-F1
#
_entry.id   AF-A0A8S3UYK2-F1
#
_cell.length_a   1.000
_cell.length_b   1.000
_cell.length_c   1.000
_cell.angle_alpha   90.00
_cell.angle_beta   90.00
_cell.angle_gamma   90.00
#
_symmetry.space_group_name_H-M   'P 1'
#
loop_
_entity.id
_entity.type
_entity.pdbx_description
1 polymer ?
#
loop_
_entity_poly.entity_id
_entity_poly.type
_entity_poly.pdbx_seq_one_letter_code
_entity_poly.pdbx_strand_id
1 'polypeptide(L)'
;MADNTLECKEKQEVGTSLKQLRCRFHDTEEYSIFCKDCKDFMCFKCLGQLHQKHDFSQLQDAEEDIRKEMEVQLFENKYAEQLSALSDKLSQNRKKLAYSEKRLKNEIRTSVEQMKHKIDLSEENLLSELRITFESSQTTLQDEEIHITNLQTEIDNVDVNKLHEYSVSHITNILSAIKLCSTKYDTIDNQPIPGFTPTIEFSIGNLVLMTSGNCDACALPLPSFSNISTQTDYFEDSDTEWFDAEDREEDDIIESSSDEITDEYPIKLQMSQDITVISKIVPTSEKTLG
;
A
#
# COMPACT_ATOMS: atom_id res chain seq x y z
N MET A 1 -22.66 -36.80 -15.62
CA MET A 1 -23.36 -37.22 -14.39
C MET A 1 -24.79 -36.75 -14.52
N ALA A 2 -25.70 -37.73 -14.53
CA ALA A 2 -27.17 -37.72 -14.47
C ALA A 2 -27.96 -36.47 -14.92
N ASP A 3 -28.65 -36.64 -16.06
CA ASP A 3 -30.00 -36.13 -16.32
C ASP A 3 -30.91 -36.36 -15.11
N ASN A 4 -31.62 -35.32 -14.66
CA ASN A 4 -32.74 -35.46 -13.73
C ASN A 4 -33.97 -34.72 -14.27
N THR A 5 -34.68 -35.45 -15.11
CA THR A 5 -36.01 -35.18 -15.64
C THR A 5 -37.02 -35.25 -14.50
N LEU A 6 -37.57 -34.11 -14.08
CA LEU A 6 -38.73 -34.06 -13.18
C LEU A 6 -40.01 -34.05 -14.04
N GLU A 7 -40.48 -35.25 -14.36
CA GLU A 7 -41.85 -35.48 -14.82
C GLU A 7 -42.84 -35.07 -13.71
N CYS A 8 -43.55 -33.95 -13.89
CA CYS A 8 -44.76 -33.64 -13.13
C CYS A 8 -45.90 -34.53 -13.64
N LYS A 9 -46.05 -35.71 -13.05
CA LYS A 9 -47.19 -36.60 -13.25
C LYS A 9 -48.32 -36.29 -12.27
N GLU A 10 -49.51 -36.41 -12.83
CA GLU A 10 -50.81 -36.63 -12.19
C GLU A 10 -51.43 -35.48 -11.39
N LYS A 11 -52.32 -34.77 -12.09
CA LYS A 11 -53.52 -34.15 -11.52
C LYS A 11 -54.32 -35.21 -10.79
N GLN A 12 -54.11 -35.31 -9.48
CA GLN A 12 -55.02 -36.02 -8.59
C GLN A 12 -56.28 -35.15 -8.45
N GLU A 13 -57.34 -35.53 -9.14
CA GLU A 13 -58.68 -35.01 -8.87
C GLU A 13 -59.06 -35.43 -7.45
N VAL A 14 -58.80 -34.54 -6.50
CA VAL A 14 -59.26 -34.66 -5.12
C VAL A 14 -60.78 -34.48 -5.14
N GLY A 15 -61.49 -35.59 -5.37
CA GLY A 15 -62.90 -35.74 -5.04
C GLY A 15 -63.09 -35.57 -3.54
N THR A 16 -63.09 -34.32 -3.07
CA THR A 16 -63.36 -33.96 -1.69
C THR A 16 -64.86 -34.04 -1.48
N SER A 17 -65.31 -35.18 -0.97
CA SER A 17 -66.50 -35.20 -0.12
C SER A 17 -66.14 -34.39 1.13
N LEU A 18 -66.25 -33.06 1.04
CA LEU A 18 -66.11 -32.15 2.16
C LEU A 18 -67.18 -32.56 3.17
N LYS A 19 -66.78 -33.28 4.22
CA LYS A 19 -67.60 -33.43 5.42
C LYS A 19 -67.97 -32.01 5.85
N GLN A 20 -69.24 -31.64 5.67
CA GLN A 20 -69.76 -30.35 6.12
C GLN A 20 -69.36 -30.15 7.58
N LEU A 21 -68.54 -29.13 7.82
CA LEU A 21 -68.07 -28.80 9.16
C LEU A 21 -69.26 -28.26 9.94
N ARG A 22 -69.64 -28.98 11.00
CA ARG A 22 -70.77 -28.63 11.87
C ARG A 22 -70.33 -27.76 13.04
N CYS A 23 -71.23 -26.90 13.48
CA CYS A 23 -70.99 -26.01 14.60
C CYS A 23 -70.73 -26.81 15.88
N ARG A 24 -69.65 -26.46 16.61
CA ARG A 24 -69.28 -27.11 17.89
C ARG A 24 -70.32 -26.95 19.00
N PHE A 25 -71.22 -25.96 18.88
CA PHE A 25 -72.27 -25.66 19.85
C PHE A 25 -73.67 -26.06 19.36
N HIS A 26 -73.80 -26.35 18.07
CA HIS A 26 -75.06 -26.65 17.41
C HIS A 26 -74.86 -27.78 16.40
N ASP A 27 -74.86 -29.03 16.88
CA ASP A 27 -74.49 -30.22 16.10
C ASP A 27 -75.34 -30.47 14.84
N THR A 28 -76.50 -29.82 14.72
CA THR A 28 -77.36 -29.89 13.53
C THR A 28 -77.09 -28.81 12.49
N GLU A 29 -76.33 -27.76 12.85
CA GLU A 29 -76.07 -26.61 12.00
C GLU A 29 -74.68 -26.66 11.39
N GLU A 30 -74.57 -26.17 10.15
CA GLU A 30 -73.31 -26.02 9.43
C GLU A 30 -72.74 -24.62 9.62
N TYR A 31 -71.42 -24.49 9.53
CA TYR A 31 -70.80 -23.18 9.43
C TYR A 31 -71.19 -22.54 8.09
N SER A 32 -71.76 -21.34 8.13
CA SER A 32 -72.24 -20.64 6.94
C SER A 32 -71.80 -19.17 6.90
N ILE A 33 -71.21 -18.66 7.99
CA ILE A 33 -70.89 -17.24 8.18
C ILE A 33 -69.51 -17.13 8.83
N PHE A 34 -68.76 -16.10 8.46
CA PHE A 34 -67.53 -15.70 9.15
C PHE A 34 -67.78 -14.42 9.95
N CYS A 35 -67.38 -14.41 11.23
CA CYS A 35 -67.42 -13.20 12.04
C CYS A 35 -66.10 -12.45 11.97
N LYS A 36 -66.15 -11.20 11.53
CA LYS A 36 -64.97 -10.36 11.32
C LYS A 36 -64.30 -9.92 12.61
N ASP A 37 -65.07 -9.75 13.69
CA ASP A 37 -64.57 -9.35 15.01
C ASP A 37 -63.91 -10.52 15.76
N CYS A 38 -64.52 -11.70 15.71
CA CYS A 38 -63.99 -12.89 16.38
C CYS A 38 -62.97 -13.67 15.55
N LYS A 39 -62.89 -13.39 14.24
CA LYS A 39 -62.06 -14.11 13.27
C LYS A 39 -62.33 -15.63 13.27
N ASP A 40 -63.61 -16.01 13.39
CA ASP A 40 -64.03 -17.42 13.49
C ASP A 40 -65.28 -17.71 12.66
N PHE A 41 -65.42 -18.98 12.27
CA PHE A 41 -66.56 -19.50 11.52
C PHE A 41 -67.72 -19.81 12.46
N MET A 42 -68.94 -19.45 12.05
CA MET A 42 -70.14 -19.67 12.85
C MET A 42 -71.37 -20.06 12.03
N CYS A 43 -72.32 -20.72 12.70
CA CYS A 43 -73.65 -20.96 12.15
C CYS A 43 -74.61 -19.81 12.48
N PHE A 44 -75.76 -19.78 11.80
CA PHE A 44 -76.79 -18.74 12.03
C PHE A 44 -77.30 -18.67 13.48
N LYS A 45 -77.35 -19.80 14.20
CA LYS A 45 -77.75 -19.81 15.63
C LYS A 45 -76.75 -19.08 16.52
N CYS A 46 -75.44 -19.29 16.29
CA CYS A 46 -74.40 -18.56 17.02
C CYS A 46 -74.46 -17.05 16.74
N LEU A 47 -74.72 -16.65 15.49
CA LEU A 47 -74.91 -15.24 15.13
C LEU A 47 -76.06 -14.61 15.93
N GLY A 48 -77.19 -15.31 15.99
CA GLY A 48 -78.39 -14.84 16.69
C GLY A 48 -78.31 -14.87 18.22
N GLN A 49 -77.34 -15.55 18.83
CA GLN A 49 -77.24 -15.66 20.29
C GLN A 49 -76.02 -14.95 20.87
N LEU A 50 -74.86 -15.13 20.26
CA LEU A 50 -73.57 -14.74 20.83
C LEU A 50 -72.91 -13.59 20.06
N HIS A 51 -73.20 -13.43 18.77
CA HIS A 51 -72.52 -12.46 17.90
C HIS A 51 -73.45 -11.41 17.28
N GLN A 52 -74.58 -11.10 17.93
CA GLN A 52 -75.61 -10.19 17.37
C GLN A 52 -75.09 -8.79 17.02
N LYS A 53 -74.02 -8.34 17.67
CA LYS A 53 -73.43 -7.01 17.50
C LYS A 53 -72.13 -7.02 16.69
N HIS A 54 -71.71 -8.18 16.19
CA HIS A 54 -70.46 -8.30 15.46
C HIS A 54 -70.70 -8.16 13.96
N ASP A 55 -69.71 -7.65 13.26
CA ASP A 55 -69.66 -7.65 11.82
C ASP A 55 -69.42 -9.07 11.30
N PHE A 56 -70.12 -9.41 10.23
CA PHE A 56 -70.04 -10.71 9.60
C PHE A 56 -70.02 -10.61 8.07
N SER A 57 -69.48 -11.63 7.43
CA SER A 57 -69.51 -11.81 5.98
C SER A 57 -69.89 -13.22 5.61
N GLN A 58 -70.35 -13.41 4.38
CA GLN A 58 -70.52 -14.75 3.84
C GLN A 58 -69.17 -15.44 3.71
N LEU A 59 -69.17 -16.77 3.80
CA LEU A 59 -67.94 -17.56 3.72
C LEU A 59 -67.15 -17.30 2.44
N GLN A 60 -67.83 -17.15 1.29
CA GLN A 60 -67.16 -16.89 0.01
C GLN A 60 -66.41 -15.56 0.01
N ASP A 61 -67.06 -14.49 0.48
CA ASP A 61 -66.43 -13.17 0.57
C ASP A 61 -65.27 -13.17 1.59
N ALA A 62 -65.47 -13.83 2.74
CA ALA A 62 -64.44 -13.96 3.76
C ALA A 62 -63.23 -14.78 3.26
N GLU A 63 -63.46 -15.83 2.49
CA GLU A 63 -62.40 -16.63 1.88
C GLU A 63 -61.57 -15.80 0.91
N GLU A 64 -62.23 -15.00 0.06
CA GLU A 64 -61.53 -14.12 -0.88
C GLU A 64 -60.72 -13.04 -0.15
N ASP A 65 -61.28 -12.42 0.87
CA ASP A 65 -60.59 -11.41 1.69
C ASP A 65 -59.38 -11.99 2.43
N ILE A 66 -59.54 -13.16 3.07
CA ILE A 66 -58.44 -13.85 3.77
C ILE A 66 -57.35 -14.27 2.78
N ARG A 67 -57.73 -14.74 1.59
CA ARG A 67 -56.76 -15.12 0.55
C ARG A 67 -55.94 -13.93 0.09
N LYS A 68 -56.57 -12.77 -0.17
CA LYS A 68 -55.86 -11.53 -0.54
C LYS A 68 -54.90 -11.08 0.55
N GLU A 69 -55.33 -11.12 1.80
CA GLU A 69 -54.47 -10.79 2.95
C GLU A 69 -53.26 -11.73 3.04
N MET A 70 -53.46 -13.04 2.88
CA MET A 70 -52.37 -14.01 2.84
C MET A 70 -51.44 -13.78 1.66
N GLU A 71 -51.95 -13.44 0.48
CA GLU A 71 -51.12 -13.12 -0.69
C GLU A 71 -50.23 -11.89 -0.44
N VAL A 72 -50.76 -10.86 0.22
CA VAL A 72 -49.98 -9.68 0.63
C VAL A 72 -48.89 -10.08 1.62
N GLN A 73 -49.21 -10.84 2.67
CA GLN A 73 -48.22 -11.28 3.66
C GLN A 73 -47.14 -12.20 3.05
N LEU A 74 -47.52 -13.07 2.12
CA LEU A 74 -46.57 -13.90 1.37
C LEU A 74 -45.68 -13.05 0.46
N PHE A 75 -46.21 -11.99 -0.13
CA PHE A 75 -45.45 -11.03 -0.92
C PHE A 75 -44.48 -10.22 -0.04
N GLU A 76 -44.90 -9.78 1.14
CA GLU A 76 -44.05 -9.14 2.15
C GLU A 76 -42.91 -10.04 2.60
N ASN A 77 -43.16 -11.35 2.80
CA ASN A 77 -42.12 -12.32 3.14
C ASN A 77 -41.06 -12.48 2.03
N LYS A 78 -41.39 -12.28 0.75
CA LYS A 78 -40.38 -12.27 -0.32
C LYS A 78 -39.38 -11.12 -0.16
N TYR A 79 -39.80 -9.99 0.40
CA TYR A 79 -38.86 -8.90 0.71
C TYR A 79 -37.93 -9.24 1.87
N ALA A 80 -38.38 -10.06 2.82
CA ALA A 80 -37.51 -10.55 3.89
C ALA A 80 -36.35 -11.39 3.34
N GLU A 81 -36.60 -12.27 2.38
CA GLU A 81 -35.56 -13.03 1.69
C GLU A 81 -34.59 -12.12 0.92
N GLN A 82 -35.11 -11.11 0.22
CA GLN A 82 -34.27 -10.12 -0.50
C GLN A 82 -33.40 -9.30 0.47
N LEU A 83 -33.95 -8.91 1.61
CA LEU A 83 -33.22 -8.18 2.66
C LEU A 83 -32.12 -9.06 3.27
N SER A 84 -32.39 -10.34 3.52
CA SER A 84 -31.39 -11.30 3.98
C SER A 84 -30.25 -11.42 2.96
N ALA A 85 -30.57 -11.63 1.68
CA ALA A 85 -29.57 -11.74 0.61
C ALA A 85 -28.73 -10.45 0.46
N LEU A 86 -29.36 -9.28 0.62
CA LEU A 86 -28.66 -8.00 0.59
C LEU A 86 -27.73 -7.84 1.80
N SER A 87 -28.17 -8.26 2.98
CA SER A 87 -27.36 -8.28 4.21
C SER A 87 -26.13 -9.17 4.05
N ASP A 88 -26.30 -10.37 3.50
CA ASP A 88 -25.19 -11.30 3.24
C ASP A 88 -24.20 -10.72 2.24
N LYS A 89 -24.70 -10.12 1.16
CA LYS A 89 -23.85 -9.42 0.17
C LYS A 89 -23.08 -8.25 0.79
N LEU A 90 -23.71 -7.49 1.69
CA LEU A 90 -23.06 -6.40 2.40
C LEU A 90 -21.96 -6.93 3.34
N SER A 91 -22.23 -8.01 4.06
CA SER A 91 -21.25 -8.71 4.90
C SER A 91 -20.05 -9.21 4.09
N GLN A 92 -20.28 -9.85 2.94
CA GLN A 92 -19.21 -10.28 2.03
C GLN A 92 -18.39 -9.09 1.50
N ASN A 93 -19.05 -7.99 1.12
CA ASN A 93 -18.35 -6.79 0.65
C ASN A 93 -17.48 -6.17 1.74
N ARG A 94 -17.93 -6.16 3.00
CA ARG A 94 -17.10 -5.71 4.15
C ARG A 94 -15.86 -6.57 4.32
N LYS A 95 -15.99 -7.90 4.23
CA LYS A 95 -14.85 -8.83 4.30
C LYS A 95 -13.86 -8.57 3.15
N LYS A 96 -14.35 -8.42 1.93
CA LYS A 96 -13.52 -8.09 0.75
C LYS A 96 -12.79 -6.76 0.93
N LEU A 97 -13.47 -5.74 1.46
CA LEU A 97 -12.87 -4.43 1.71
C LEU A 97 -11.75 -4.52 2.76
N ALA A 98 -12.00 -5.18 3.89
CA ALA A 98 -10.99 -5.38 4.94
C ALA A 98 -9.76 -6.16 4.43
N TYR A 99 -9.98 -7.21 3.64
CA TYR A 99 -8.90 -7.95 2.99
C TYR A 99 -8.09 -7.06 2.03
N SER A 100 -8.77 -6.27 1.20
CA SER A 100 -8.11 -5.35 0.26
C SER A 100 -7.29 -4.27 0.98
N GLU A 101 -7.76 -3.77 2.12
CA GLU A 101 -7.05 -2.81 2.95
C GLU A 101 -5.77 -3.43 3.52
N LYS A 102 -5.87 -4.63 4.10
CA LYS A 102 -4.71 -5.37 4.63
C LYS A 102 -3.68 -5.63 3.52
N ARG A 103 -4.14 -6.03 2.34
CA ARG A 103 -3.27 -6.27 1.18
C ARG A 103 -2.53 -5.00 0.76
N LEU A 104 -3.25 -3.88 0.58
CA LEU A 104 -2.64 -2.59 0.20
C LEU A 104 -1.65 -2.08 1.26
N LYS A 105 -1.95 -2.23 2.55
CA LYS A 105 -1.01 -1.90 3.64
C LYS A 105 0.29 -2.70 3.53
N ASN A 106 0.19 -4.00 3.26
CA ASN A 106 1.37 -4.85 3.08
C ASN A 106 2.16 -4.47 1.82
N GLU A 107 1.48 -4.20 0.70
CA GLU A 107 2.12 -3.74 -0.54
C GLU A 107 2.91 -2.44 -0.32
N ILE A 108 2.33 -1.46 0.38
CA ILE A 108 3.00 -0.20 0.74
C ILE A 108 4.22 -0.49 1.63
N ARG A 109 4.09 -1.31 2.67
CA ARG A 109 5.20 -1.66 3.57
C ARG A 109 6.36 -2.30 2.80
N THR A 110 6.08 -3.31 1.99
CA THR A 110 7.11 -3.98 1.17
C THR A 110 7.77 -3.01 0.19
N SER A 111 7.01 -2.10 -0.43
CA SER A 111 7.58 -1.08 -1.32
C SER A 111 8.53 -0.13 -0.59
N VAL A 112 8.16 0.32 0.62
CA VAL A 112 9.01 1.16 1.46
C VAL A 112 10.29 0.43 1.87
N GLU A 113 10.19 -0.83 2.28
CA GLU A 113 11.36 -1.67 2.64
C GLU A 113 12.31 -1.86 1.45
N GLN A 114 11.77 -2.10 0.26
CA GLN A 114 12.57 -2.21 -0.97
C GLN A 114 13.29 -0.89 -1.31
N MET A 115 12.64 0.26 -1.11
CA MET A 115 13.27 1.56 -1.33
C MET A 115 14.38 1.83 -0.30
N LYS A 116 14.15 1.52 0.98
CA LYS A 116 15.18 1.63 2.02
C LYS A 116 16.41 0.79 1.66
N HIS A 117 16.21 -0.49 1.35
CA HIS A 117 17.31 -1.37 0.94
C HIS A 117 18.10 -0.84 -0.27
N LYS A 118 17.42 -0.22 -1.25
CA LYS A 118 18.11 0.41 -2.40
C LYS A 118 18.92 1.65 -1.99
N ILE A 119 18.42 2.45 -1.05
CA ILE A 119 19.13 3.61 -0.51
C ILE A 119 20.38 3.13 0.24
N ASP A 120 20.21 2.15 1.13
CA ASP A 120 21.32 1.59 1.94
C ASP A 120 22.42 1.02 1.03
N LEU A 121 22.05 0.25 0.00
CA LEU A 121 23.00 -0.27 -0.99
C LEU A 121 23.70 0.86 -1.77
N SER A 122 23.00 1.94 -2.11
CA SER A 122 23.59 3.08 -2.79
C SER A 122 24.57 3.84 -1.88
N GLU A 123 24.25 3.98 -0.60
CA GLU A 123 25.13 4.58 0.40
C GLU A 123 26.41 3.76 0.56
N GLU A 124 26.29 2.44 0.75
CA GLU A 124 27.45 1.53 0.85
C GLU A 124 28.36 1.62 -0.38
N ASN A 125 27.78 1.68 -1.58
CA ASN A 125 28.53 1.82 -2.82
C ASN A 125 29.28 3.16 -2.90
N LEU A 126 28.62 4.28 -2.57
CA LEU A 126 29.25 5.60 -2.59
C LEU A 126 30.36 5.73 -1.54
N LEU A 127 30.16 5.14 -0.35
CA LEU A 127 31.19 5.11 0.70
C LEU A 127 32.40 4.26 0.28
N SER A 128 32.16 3.12 -0.39
CA SER A 128 33.21 2.28 -0.95
C SER A 128 34.01 3.01 -2.03
N GLU A 129 33.32 3.70 -2.94
CA GLU A 129 33.96 4.49 -4.00
C GLU A 129 34.81 5.63 -3.42
N LEU A 130 34.25 6.41 -2.49
CA LEU A 130 34.98 7.46 -1.76
C LEU A 130 36.25 6.90 -1.10
N ARG A 131 36.14 5.74 -0.45
CA ARG A 131 37.28 5.08 0.19
C ARG A 131 38.37 4.71 -0.81
N ILE A 132 38.01 4.10 -1.94
CA ILE A 132 38.97 3.73 -3.00
C ILE A 132 39.66 4.97 -3.56
N THR A 133 38.89 6.03 -3.85
CA THR A 133 39.46 7.30 -4.36
C THR A 133 40.40 7.93 -3.33
N PHE A 134 40.04 7.91 -2.05
CA PHE A 134 40.87 8.41 -0.97
C PHE A 134 42.17 7.60 -0.82
N GLU A 135 42.07 6.27 -0.76
CA GLU A 135 43.24 5.38 -0.68
C GLU A 135 44.17 5.56 -1.89
N SER A 136 43.62 5.65 -3.11
CA SER A 136 44.41 5.90 -4.32
C SER A 136 45.12 7.27 -4.29
N SER A 137 44.41 8.31 -3.84
CA SER A 137 45.00 9.66 -3.70
C SER A 137 46.11 9.65 -2.64
N GLN A 138 45.89 8.96 -1.52
CA GLN A 138 46.89 8.81 -0.46
C GLN A 138 48.15 8.09 -0.95
N THR A 139 48.00 6.98 -1.70
CA THR A 139 49.16 6.27 -2.28
C THR A 139 49.93 7.15 -3.25
N THR A 140 49.23 7.94 -4.08
CA THR A 140 49.89 8.88 -5.01
C THR A 140 50.71 9.93 -4.27
N LEU A 141 50.14 10.52 -3.21
CA LEU A 141 50.85 11.50 -2.38
C LEU A 141 52.07 10.89 -1.68
N GLN A 142 51.98 9.65 -1.19
CA GLN A 142 53.11 8.93 -0.60
C GLN A 142 54.22 8.67 -1.62
N ASP A 143 53.87 8.26 -2.85
CA ASP A 143 54.84 8.06 -3.92
C ASP A 143 55.55 9.37 -4.30
N GLU A 144 54.82 10.49 -4.34
CA GLU A 144 55.38 11.81 -4.58
C GLU A 144 56.30 12.27 -3.43
N GLU A 145 55.93 12.02 -2.17
CA GLU A 145 56.75 12.31 -1.00
C GLU A 145 58.07 11.51 -1.01
N ILE A 146 58.00 10.22 -1.35
CA ILE A 146 59.19 9.36 -1.51
C ILE A 146 60.09 9.91 -2.62
N HIS A 147 59.51 10.31 -3.76
CA HIS A 147 60.28 10.89 -4.87
C HIS A 147 60.98 12.20 -4.48
N ILE A 148 60.29 13.10 -3.76
CA ILE A 148 60.88 14.34 -3.25
C ILE A 148 62.03 14.04 -2.29
N THR A 149 61.83 13.09 -1.37
CA THR A 149 62.86 12.68 -0.41
C THR A 149 64.10 12.13 -1.13
N ASN A 150 63.92 11.32 -2.18
CA ASN A 150 65.02 10.81 -2.99
C ASN A 150 65.79 11.96 -3.68
N LEU A 151 65.08 12.91 -4.30
CA LEU A 151 65.71 14.10 -4.91
C LEU A 151 66.49 14.93 -3.88
N GLN A 152 65.94 15.12 -2.68
CA GLN A 152 66.65 15.80 -1.58
C GLN A 152 67.95 15.08 -1.23
N THR A 153 67.91 13.75 -1.06
CA THR A 153 69.13 12.99 -0.78
C THR A 153 70.14 13.04 -1.92
N GLU A 154 69.69 13.07 -3.18
CA GLU A 154 70.59 13.26 -4.33
C GLU A 154 71.28 14.62 -4.27
N ILE A 155 70.53 15.69 -3.97
CA ILE A 155 71.05 17.05 -3.81
C ILE A 155 72.08 17.11 -2.66
N ASP A 156 71.75 16.54 -1.49
CA ASP A 156 72.64 16.54 -0.33
C ASP A 156 73.94 15.76 -0.58
N ASN A 157 73.89 14.73 -1.43
CA ASN A 157 75.05 13.96 -1.85
C ASN A 157 75.92 14.67 -2.91
N VAL A 158 75.47 15.77 -3.51
CA VAL A 158 76.30 16.58 -4.41
C VAL A 158 77.36 17.31 -3.57
N ASP A 159 78.57 16.77 -3.53
CA ASP A 159 79.72 17.43 -2.92
C ASP A 159 80.05 18.70 -3.69
N VAL A 160 79.74 19.85 -3.09
CA VAL A 160 79.95 21.20 -3.65
C VAL A 160 81.42 21.42 -4.06
N ASN A 161 82.37 20.71 -3.44
CA ASN A 161 83.79 20.83 -3.78
C ASN A 161 84.19 20.02 -5.04
N LYS A 162 83.34 19.09 -5.48
CA LYS A 162 83.53 18.27 -6.70
C LYS A 162 82.59 18.65 -7.85
N LEU A 163 81.91 19.80 -7.75
CA LEU A 163 81.00 20.31 -8.79
C LEU A 163 81.63 20.38 -10.19
N HIS A 164 82.96 20.54 -10.28
CA HIS A 164 83.69 20.55 -11.56
C HIS A 164 83.78 19.18 -12.26
N GLU A 165 83.54 18.07 -11.53
CA GLU A 165 83.56 16.70 -12.05
C GLU A 165 82.17 16.25 -12.53
N TYR A 166 81.10 16.93 -12.12
CA TYR A 166 79.75 16.63 -12.57
C TYR A 166 79.52 17.18 -13.97
N SER A 167 78.91 16.37 -14.84
CA SER A 167 78.50 16.86 -16.16
C SER A 167 77.43 17.94 -16.01
N VAL A 168 77.53 19.02 -16.79
CA VAL A 168 76.52 20.10 -16.85
C VAL A 168 75.11 19.54 -17.10
N SER A 169 75.01 18.45 -17.86
CA SER A 169 73.75 17.73 -18.11
C SER A 169 73.10 17.23 -16.81
N HIS A 170 73.87 16.64 -15.89
CA HIS A 170 73.36 16.10 -14.64
C HIS A 170 72.81 17.20 -13.72
N ILE A 171 73.55 18.32 -13.59
CA ILE A 171 73.10 19.49 -12.81
C ILE A 171 71.83 20.10 -13.41
N THR A 172 71.75 20.17 -14.74
CA THR A 172 70.57 20.72 -15.45
C THR A 172 69.32 19.87 -15.21
N ASN A 173 69.47 18.54 -15.15
CA ASN A 173 68.37 17.61 -14.86
C ASN A 173 67.85 17.73 -13.42
N ILE A 174 68.73 17.89 -12.44
CA ILE A 174 68.33 18.11 -11.04
C ILE A 174 67.57 19.43 -10.91
N LEU A 175 68.10 20.52 -11.49
CA LEU A 175 67.46 21.84 -11.42
C LEU A 175 66.11 21.88 -12.16
N SER A 176 65.97 21.17 -13.28
CA SER A 176 64.70 21.08 -13.99
C SER A 176 63.66 20.27 -13.21
N ALA A 177 64.06 19.18 -12.54
CA ALA A 177 63.20 18.41 -11.65
C ALA A 177 62.70 19.26 -10.46
N ILE A 178 63.59 19.99 -9.78
CA ILE A 178 63.23 20.90 -8.68
C ILE A 178 62.23 21.96 -9.13
N LYS A 179 62.48 22.57 -10.30
CA LYS A 179 61.61 23.60 -10.86
C LYS A 179 60.22 23.04 -11.18
N LEU A 180 60.16 21.85 -11.78
CA LEU A 180 58.90 21.19 -12.10
C LEU A 180 58.10 20.87 -10.83
N CYS A 181 58.75 20.32 -9.80
CA CYS A 181 58.12 20.08 -8.50
C CYS A 181 57.57 21.38 -7.91
N SER A 182 58.38 22.44 -7.82
CA SER A 182 57.96 23.73 -7.24
C SER A 182 56.72 24.29 -7.94
N THR A 183 56.69 24.29 -9.28
CA THR A 183 55.54 24.80 -10.04
C THR A 183 54.26 23.97 -9.87
N LYS A 184 54.37 22.67 -9.58
CA LYS A 184 53.22 21.78 -9.37
C LYS A 184 52.55 22.04 -8.02
N TYR A 185 53.34 22.33 -6.98
CA TYR A 185 52.83 22.53 -5.62
C TYR A 185 52.31 23.96 -5.36
N ASP A 186 52.87 24.98 -6.02
CA ASP A 186 52.36 26.37 -5.93
C ASP A 186 50.90 26.51 -6.41
N THR A 187 50.41 25.58 -7.23
CA THR A 187 49.02 25.55 -7.72
C THR A 187 48.02 24.83 -6.82
N ILE A 188 48.48 24.11 -5.78
CA ILE A 188 47.62 23.25 -4.96
C ILE A 188 46.87 24.02 -3.87
N ASP A 189 47.42 25.13 -3.37
CA ASP A 189 46.89 25.87 -2.21
C ASP A 189 45.53 26.59 -2.46
N ASN A 190 44.99 26.56 -3.69
CA ASN A 190 43.76 27.30 -4.03
C ASN A 190 42.76 26.56 -4.93
N GLN A 191 42.95 25.26 -5.22
CA GLN A 191 41.98 24.53 -6.05
C GLN A 191 41.12 23.58 -5.23
N PRO A 192 39.79 23.59 -5.38
CA PRO A 192 38.93 22.53 -4.85
C PRO A 192 39.40 21.20 -5.44
N ILE A 193 39.46 20.16 -4.60
CA ILE A 193 39.94 18.82 -4.97
C ILE A 193 39.30 18.39 -6.29
N PRO A 194 40.08 18.27 -7.38
CA PRO A 194 39.54 17.91 -8.69
C PRO A 194 38.92 16.51 -8.61
N GLY A 195 37.64 16.39 -8.94
CA GLY A 195 36.95 15.10 -9.05
C GLY A 195 35.84 14.84 -8.04
N PHE A 196 35.60 15.71 -7.05
CA PHE A 196 34.49 15.55 -6.10
C PHE A 196 33.44 16.65 -6.24
N THR A 197 32.67 16.60 -7.32
CA THR A 197 31.31 17.18 -7.33
C THR A 197 30.34 16.02 -7.42
N PRO A 198 29.81 15.50 -6.30
CA PRO A 198 28.79 14.47 -6.35
C PRO A 198 27.53 15.09 -6.97
N THR A 199 27.35 14.89 -8.28
CA THR A 199 26.09 15.18 -8.96
C THR A 199 25.18 13.99 -8.70
N ILE A 200 24.39 14.07 -7.63
CA ILE A 200 23.41 13.04 -7.32
C ILE A 200 22.13 13.37 -8.09
N GLU A 201 21.90 12.68 -9.20
CA GLU A 201 20.64 12.75 -9.93
C GLU A 201 19.64 11.76 -9.31
N PHE A 202 18.64 12.27 -8.58
CA PHE A 202 17.49 11.47 -8.16
C PHE A 202 16.38 11.59 -9.19
N SER A 203 16.01 10.46 -9.79
CA SER A 203 14.81 10.34 -10.62
C SER A 203 13.75 9.54 -9.87
N ILE A 204 12.69 10.23 -9.43
CA ILE A 204 11.51 9.60 -8.81
C ILE A 204 10.34 9.82 -9.77
N GLY A 205 10.04 8.83 -10.60
CA GLY A 205 8.99 8.92 -11.62
C GLY A 205 9.31 9.94 -12.71
N ASN A 206 8.36 10.82 -13.05
CA ASN A 206 8.56 11.91 -14.02
C ASN A 206 9.23 13.16 -13.42
N LEU A 207 9.59 13.13 -12.13
CA LEU A 207 10.24 14.26 -11.47
C LEU A 207 11.75 14.02 -11.45
N VAL A 208 12.48 14.85 -12.19
CA VAL A 208 13.95 14.92 -12.14
C VAL A 208 14.30 16.09 -11.23
N LEU A 209 14.87 15.81 -10.05
CA LEU A 209 15.41 16.83 -9.15
C LEU A 209 16.93 16.89 -9.34
N MET A 210 17.39 17.98 -9.95
CA MET A 210 18.81 18.28 -10.11
C MET A 210 19.24 19.22 -8.97
N THR A 211 19.95 18.71 -7.97
CA THR A 211 20.62 19.57 -6.98
C THR A 211 22.10 19.61 -7.31
N SER A 212 22.52 20.60 -8.11
CA SER A 212 23.93 20.90 -8.29
C SER A 212 24.44 21.66 -7.05
N GLY A 213 25.20 20.99 -6.20
CA GLY A 213 25.89 21.61 -5.08
C GLY A 213 27.04 22.47 -5.59
N ASN A 214 26.83 23.78 -5.66
CA ASN A 214 27.79 24.84 -5.34
C ASN A 214 27.09 26.19 -5.53
N CYS A 215 26.47 26.70 -4.46
CA CYS A 215 26.09 28.10 -4.42
C CYS A 215 26.34 28.70 -3.03
N ASP A 216 27.54 29.23 -2.83
CA ASP A 216 27.89 30.08 -1.68
C ASP A 216 27.18 31.46 -1.72
N ALA A 217 26.25 31.68 -2.65
CA ALA A 217 25.53 32.95 -2.83
C ALA A 217 24.01 32.83 -2.98
N CYS A 218 23.41 31.65 -2.80
CA CYS A 218 21.98 31.45 -3.03
C CYS A 218 21.21 31.38 -1.71
N ALA A 219 21.23 32.47 -0.95
CA ALA A 219 20.13 32.78 -0.03
C ALA A 219 18.91 33.20 -0.86
N LEU A 220 18.24 32.23 -1.51
CA LEU A 220 16.87 32.45 -1.99
C LEU A 220 15.90 32.00 -0.90
N PRO A 221 14.87 32.79 -0.57
CA PRO A 221 13.86 32.38 0.38
C PRO A 221 13.13 31.16 -0.19
N LEU A 222 13.07 30.09 0.60
CA LEU A 222 12.17 28.96 0.34
C LEU A 222 10.77 29.51 0.01
N PRO A 223 10.05 28.94 -0.97
CA PRO A 223 8.67 29.33 -1.21
C PRO A 223 7.89 29.15 0.09
N SER A 224 7.31 30.24 0.59
CA SER A 224 6.41 30.22 1.72
C SER A 224 5.24 29.30 1.39
N PHE A 225 5.19 28.13 2.03
CA PHE A 225 3.97 27.33 2.12
C PHE A 225 2.99 28.05 3.05
N SER A 226 2.43 29.17 2.58
CA SER A 226 1.27 29.79 3.21
C SER A 226 0.03 28.97 2.86
N ASN A 227 -0.63 28.48 3.91
CA ASN A 227 -1.92 27.78 3.96
C ASN A 227 -1.88 26.24 3.91
N ILE A 228 -1.32 25.64 4.95
CA ILE A 228 -2.02 24.52 5.60
C ILE A 228 -2.46 25.04 6.97
N SER A 229 -3.77 25.22 7.13
CA SER A 229 -4.39 25.56 8.40
C SER A 229 -4.35 24.33 9.31
N THR A 230 -3.22 24.10 9.98
CA THR A 230 -3.16 23.19 11.13
C THR A 230 -3.62 23.94 12.36
N GLN A 231 -4.86 23.67 12.75
CA GLN A 231 -5.34 23.91 14.10
C GLN A 231 -4.50 23.01 15.02
N THR A 232 -3.48 23.61 15.65
CA THR A 232 -2.65 22.96 16.66
C THR A 232 -3.29 23.26 18.00
N ASP A 233 -4.07 22.32 18.50
CA ASP A 233 -4.40 22.29 19.91
C ASP A 233 -3.13 21.91 20.68
N TYR A 234 -2.75 22.83 21.56
CA TYR A 234 -1.77 22.68 22.62
C TYR A 234 -1.94 21.30 23.31
N PHE A 235 -0.98 20.41 23.14
CA PHE A 235 -0.73 19.33 24.10
C PHE A 235 0.64 19.60 24.71
N GLU A 236 0.62 19.92 26.00
CA GLU A 236 1.81 20.07 26.83
C GLU A 236 2.57 18.75 26.88
N ASP A 237 3.89 18.87 26.78
CA ASP A 237 4.87 17.80 26.88
C ASP A 237 4.68 17.01 28.19
N SER A 238 4.17 15.79 28.06
CA SER A 238 4.40 14.74 29.05
C SER A 238 5.31 13.70 28.43
N ASP A 239 6.60 13.78 28.78
CA ASP A 239 7.60 12.74 28.61
C ASP A 239 7.03 11.41 29.14
N THR A 240 6.44 10.63 28.23
CA THR A 240 6.01 9.27 28.49
C THR A 240 6.92 8.39 27.66
N GLU A 241 7.91 7.83 28.34
CA GLU A 241 8.78 6.78 27.84
C GLU A 241 7.94 5.70 27.16
N TRP A 242 7.93 5.70 25.82
CA TRP A 242 7.45 4.58 25.02
C TRP A 242 8.47 3.45 25.12
N PHE A 243 8.49 2.79 26.28
CA PHE A 243 9.03 1.45 26.41
C PHE A 243 8.12 0.50 25.64
N ASP A 244 8.69 -0.17 24.65
CA ASP A 244 8.37 -1.50 24.14
C ASP A 244 7.10 -2.13 24.72
N ALA A 245 5.94 -1.66 24.25
CA ALA A 245 4.74 -2.47 24.33
C ALA A 245 4.90 -3.54 23.26
N GLU A 246 5.39 -4.70 23.70
CA GLU A 246 5.29 -5.97 22.99
C GLU A 246 3.95 -6.01 22.25
N ASP A 247 4.00 -6.01 20.92
CA ASP A 247 2.93 -6.46 20.04
C ASP A 247 2.69 -7.94 20.37
N ARG A 248 1.99 -8.17 21.48
CA ARG A 248 1.33 -9.42 21.79
C ARG A 248 0.10 -9.43 20.88
N GLU A 249 0.33 -9.77 19.61
CA GLU A 249 -0.71 -10.22 18.71
C GLU A 249 -1.39 -11.41 19.41
N GLU A 250 -2.53 -11.14 20.05
CA GLU A 250 -3.49 -12.19 20.36
C GLU A 250 -3.97 -12.71 19.01
N ASP A 251 -3.32 -13.79 18.56
CA ASP A 251 -3.83 -14.72 17.58
C ASP A 251 -5.17 -15.27 18.11
N ASP A 252 -6.24 -14.49 17.92
CA ASP A 252 -7.59 -15.02 17.90
C ASP A 252 -7.69 -15.90 16.65
N ILE A 253 -7.32 -17.17 16.87
CA ILE A 253 -7.62 -18.30 16.01
C ILE A 253 -9.15 -18.40 15.95
N ILE A 254 -9.75 -17.64 15.04
CA ILE A 254 -11.05 -17.99 14.50
C ILE A 254 -10.79 -19.14 13.53
N GLU A 255 -10.90 -20.37 14.04
CA GLU A 255 -11.15 -21.57 13.24
C GLU A 255 -12.50 -21.40 12.51
N SER A 256 -12.55 -20.55 11.49
CA SER A 256 -13.59 -20.62 10.49
C SER A 256 -13.14 -21.60 9.43
N SER A 257 -13.65 -22.82 9.55
CA SER A 257 -13.68 -23.85 8.51
C SER A 257 -13.91 -23.20 7.15
N SER A 258 -12.84 -23.20 6.34
CA SER A 258 -12.83 -22.62 5.01
C SER A 258 -13.27 -23.70 4.03
N ASP A 259 -14.53 -23.66 3.60
CA ASP A 259 -14.90 -24.22 2.32
C ASP A 259 -14.26 -23.33 1.24
N GLU A 260 -13.34 -23.93 0.48
CA GLU A 260 -12.64 -23.33 -0.64
C GLU A 260 -13.64 -22.80 -1.69
N ILE A 261 -13.73 -21.48 -1.81
CA ILE A 261 -14.22 -20.83 -3.03
C ILE A 261 -13.01 -20.16 -3.67
N THR A 262 -12.26 -20.95 -4.45
CA THR A 262 -11.23 -20.48 -5.36
C THR A 262 -11.87 -19.95 -6.63
N ASP A 263 -12.31 -18.69 -6.61
CA ASP A 263 -12.54 -17.92 -7.83
C ASP A 263 -11.54 -16.77 -7.88
N GLU A 264 -10.30 -17.13 -8.24
CA GLU A 264 -9.25 -16.19 -8.61
C GLU A 264 -9.65 -15.42 -9.86
N TYR A 265 -10.02 -14.16 -9.70
CA TYR A 265 -9.90 -13.17 -10.78
C TYR A 265 -8.61 -12.38 -10.56
N PRO A 266 -7.54 -12.62 -11.34
CA PRO A 266 -6.35 -11.79 -11.27
C PRO A 266 -6.65 -10.47 -11.97
N ILE A 267 -6.90 -9.41 -11.19
CA ILE A 267 -6.74 -8.04 -11.67
C ILE A 267 -5.23 -7.80 -11.77
N LYS A 268 -4.63 -8.16 -12.91
CA LYS A 268 -3.26 -7.78 -13.26
C LYS A 268 -3.20 -6.26 -13.45
N LEU A 269 -2.94 -5.52 -12.39
CA LEU A 269 -2.36 -4.18 -12.51
C LEU A 269 -0.88 -4.37 -12.82
N GLN A 270 -0.55 -4.38 -14.12
CA GLN A 270 0.84 -4.26 -14.58
C GLN A 270 1.35 -2.88 -14.17
N MET A 271 2.07 -2.81 -13.06
CA MET A 271 2.99 -1.70 -12.79
C MET A 271 4.40 -2.20 -13.04
N SER A 272 4.77 -2.33 -14.31
CA SER A 272 6.16 -2.40 -14.73
C SER A 272 6.60 -0.99 -15.13
N GLN A 273 7.04 -0.21 -14.16
CA GLN A 273 7.96 0.89 -14.41
C GLN A 273 9.29 0.50 -13.77
N ASP A 274 10.20 0.02 -14.61
CA ASP A 274 11.58 -0.20 -14.22
C ASP A 274 12.16 1.15 -13.79
N ILE A 275 12.44 1.28 -12.49
CA ILE A 275 13.25 2.38 -11.97
C ILE A 275 14.69 2.04 -12.32
N THR A 276 15.15 2.54 -13.47
CA THR A 276 16.55 2.43 -13.89
C THR A 276 17.35 3.49 -13.15
N VAL A 277 18.16 3.07 -12.18
CA VAL A 277 19.21 3.92 -11.61
C VAL A 277 20.33 4.01 -12.64
N ILE A 278 20.44 5.14 -13.34
CA ILE A 278 21.54 5.41 -14.27
C ILE A 278 22.54 6.30 -13.53
N SER A 279 23.54 5.69 -12.89
CA SER A 279 24.74 6.41 -12.47
C SER A 279 25.63 6.62 -13.69
N LYS A 280 25.51 7.78 -14.35
CA LYS A 280 26.46 8.21 -15.38
C LYS A 280 27.50 9.12 -14.75
N ILE A 281 28.66 8.56 -14.42
CA ILE A 281 29.87 9.36 -14.25
C ILE A 281 30.30 9.77 -15.65
N VAL A 282 30.19 11.06 -15.98
CA VAL A 282 30.80 11.63 -17.18
C VAL A 282 32.28 11.85 -16.83
N PRO A 283 33.23 11.07 -17.38
CA PRO A 283 34.62 11.40 -17.24
C PRO A 283 34.83 12.75 -17.93
N THR A 284 35.19 13.78 -17.17
CA THR A 284 35.66 15.04 -17.74
C THR A 284 36.96 14.74 -18.46
N SER A 285 36.90 14.61 -19.78
CA SER A 285 38.08 14.44 -20.61
C SER A 285 39.03 15.60 -20.33
N GLU A 286 40.23 15.28 -19.87
CA GLU A 286 41.34 16.22 -19.76
C GLU A 286 41.46 17.00 -21.06
N LYS A 287 41.26 18.31 -20.97
CA LYS A 287 41.67 19.22 -22.03
C LYS A 287 43.19 19.17 -22.05
N THR A 288 43.73 18.42 -23.01
CA THR A 288 45.10 18.61 -23.49
C THR A 288 45.23 20.04 -23.98
N LEU A 289 45.78 20.90 -23.13
CA LEU A 289 46.40 22.15 -23.56
C LEU A 289 47.70 21.80 -24.28
N GLY A 290 47.82 22.26 -25.52
CA GLY A 290 48.96 22.00 -26.41
C GLY A 290 50.24 22.71 -26.03
#